data_AF-A0A536CFC3-F1
#
_entry.id   AF-A0A536CFC3-F1
#
_cell.length_a   1.000
_cell.length_b   1.000
_cell.length_c   1.000
_cell.angle_alpha   90.00
_cell.angle_beta   90.00
_cell.angle_gamma   90.00
#
_symmetry.space_group_name_H-M   'P 1'
#
loop_
_entity.id
_entity.type
_entity.pdbx_description
1 polymer ?
#
loop_
_entity_poly.entity_id
_entity_poly.type
_entity_poly.pdbx_seq_one_letter_code
_entity_poly.pdbx_strand_id
1 'polypeptide(L)'
;MVDAIRLARERVGLPIVVPALISWALLFGYQWAFFLAYHGSQPTVFSYVSGIVGDGLLVPAVNLGAYIVMRQLWPNVRWQRLPLYVTLALATTLAAFLAQAGLGVINWSMPSPYHWSAVGRFHFIVMWSEITYLYVAMSVSINNWGLLRSDSLAWRSFWAGWLALGLFAASLVTDVVRFSAL
;
A
#
# COMPACT_ATOMS: atom_id res chain seq x y z
N MET A 1 30.08 4.93 19.24
CA MET A 1 29.17 3.78 18.99
C MET A 1 27.83 3.91 19.73
N VAL A 2 27.83 4.24 21.02
CA VAL A 2 26.60 4.39 21.84
C VAL A 2 25.64 5.46 21.27
N ASP A 3 26.14 6.62 20.83
CA ASP A 3 25.28 7.67 20.25
C ASP A 3 24.69 7.29 18.89
N ALA A 4 25.41 6.56 18.05
CA ALA A 4 24.90 6.08 16.77
C ALA A 4 23.81 5.01 16.96
N ILE A 5 23.97 4.12 17.95
CA ILE A 5 22.98 3.11 18.32
C ILE A 5 21.74 3.79 18.95
N ARG A 6 21.93 4.82 19.78
CA ARG A 6 20.84 5.61 20.35
C ARG A 6 20.08 6.37 19.27
N LEU A 7 20.78 7.06 18.36
CA LEU A 7 20.16 7.74 17.22
C LEU A 7 19.42 6.76 16.31
N ALA A 8 19.99 5.59 16.03
CA ALA A 8 19.33 4.55 15.23
C ALA A 8 18.08 4.03 15.93
N ARG A 9 18.10 3.88 17.27
CA ARG A 9 16.93 3.48 18.06
C ARG A 9 15.86 4.56 18.14
N GLU A 10 16.22 5.84 18.21
CA GLU A 10 15.27 6.96 18.22
C GLU A 10 14.67 7.24 16.84
N ARG A 11 15.47 7.05 15.78
CA ARG A 11 15.06 7.28 14.40
C ARG A 11 14.36 6.07 13.78
N VAL A 12 14.75 4.83 14.12
CA VAL A 12 14.29 3.57 13.49
C VAL A 12 13.77 2.51 14.46
N GLY A 13 13.81 2.76 15.78
CA GLY A 13 13.28 1.82 16.78
C GLY A 13 11.74 1.85 16.91
N LEU A 14 11.23 1.80 18.14
CA LEU A 14 9.80 1.70 18.45
C LEU A 14 8.90 2.68 17.66
N PRO A 15 9.27 3.96 17.43
CA PRO A 15 8.45 4.89 16.66
C PRO A 15 8.25 4.53 15.18
N ILE A 16 9.08 3.64 14.61
CA ILE A 16 8.92 3.14 13.23
C ILE A 16 8.31 1.74 13.24
N VAL A 17 8.83 0.87 14.10
CA VAL A 17 8.40 -0.55 14.16
C VAL A 17 6.94 -0.69 14.58
N VAL A 18 6.48 0.07 15.58
CA VAL A 18 5.10 -0.04 16.06
C VAL A 18 4.08 0.39 15.01
N PRO A 19 4.20 1.56 14.35
CA PRO A 19 3.31 1.91 13.23
C PRO A 19 3.38 0.94 12.07
N ALA A 20 4.55 0.38 11.76
CA ALA A 20 4.70 -0.63 10.70
C ALA A 20 3.89 -1.90 11.01
N LEU A 21 3.99 -2.40 12.25
CA LEU A 21 3.25 -3.59 12.68
C LEU A 21 1.74 -3.34 12.73
N ILE A 22 1.31 -2.17 13.20
CA ILE A 22 -0.11 -1.78 13.22
C ILE A 22 -0.63 -1.67 11.79
N SER A 23 0.09 -0.96 10.91
CA SER A 23 -0.27 -0.83 9.49
C SER A 23 -0.37 -2.19 8.83
N TRP A 24 0.62 -3.07 9.02
CA TRP A 24 0.60 -4.43 8.49
C TRP A 24 -0.60 -5.23 9.00
N ALA A 25 -0.86 -5.22 10.32
CA ALA A 25 -1.98 -5.95 10.91
C ALA A 25 -3.34 -5.45 10.39
N LEU A 26 -3.49 -4.13 10.19
CA LEU A 26 -4.73 -3.55 9.69
C LEU A 26 -4.91 -3.73 8.17
N LEU A 27 -3.82 -3.86 7.40
CA LEU A 27 -3.87 -3.92 5.93
C LEU A 27 -3.75 -5.33 5.35
N PHE A 28 -3.19 -6.26 6.12
CA PHE A 28 -3.09 -7.65 5.70
C PHE A 28 -3.80 -8.61 6.68
N GLY A 29 -3.90 -8.25 7.96
CA GLY A 29 -4.56 -9.09 8.95
C GLY A 29 -6.06 -9.31 8.68
N TYR A 30 -6.76 -8.34 8.09
CA TYR A 30 -8.16 -8.58 7.69
C TYR A 30 -8.26 -9.65 6.60
N GLN A 31 -7.29 -9.75 5.69
CA GLN A 31 -7.28 -10.78 4.66
C GLN A 31 -7.16 -12.17 5.30
N TRP A 32 -6.35 -12.33 6.34
CA TRP A 32 -6.33 -13.56 7.13
C TRP A 32 -7.66 -13.83 7.82
N ALA A 33 -8.29 -12.83 8.42
CA ALA A 33 -9.59 -12.99 9.06
C ALA A 33 -10.67 -13.47 8.08
N PHE A 34 -10.73 -12.88 6.87
CA PHE A 34 -11.66 -13.34 5.83
C PHE A 34 -11.31 -14.74 5.32
N PHE A 35 -10.03 -15.09 5.22
CA PHE A 35 -9.59 -16.42 4.77
C PHE A 35 -10.01 -17.53 5.71
N LEU A 36 -9.86 -17.32 7.02
CA LEU A 36 -10.31 -18.28 8.01
C LEU A 36 -11.82 -18.47 8.01
N ALA A 37 -12.58 -17.46 7.57
CA ALA A 37 -14.04 -17.52 7.43
C ALA A 37 -14.52 -17.92 6.02
N TYR A 38 -13.60 -18.19 5.09
CA TYR A 38 -13.95 -18.43 3.69
C TYR A 38 -14.25 -19.91 3.43
N HIS A 39 -15.46 -20.20 2.95
CA HIS A 39 -15.93 -21.55 2.59
C HIS A 39 -16.31 -21.68 1.10
N GLY A 40 -15.93 -20.70 0.27
CA GLY A 40 -16.20 -20.75 -1.18
C GLY A 40 -15.13 -21.50 -1.97
N SER A 41 -15.37 -21.68 -3.27
CA SER A 41 -14.47 -22.39 -4.18
C SER A 41 -13.57 -21.49 -5.03
N GLN A 42 -13.70 -20.16 -4.92
CA GLN A 42 -12.87 -19.24 -5.70
C GLN A 42 -11.44 -19.19 -5.14
N PRO A 43 -10.43 -18.92 -5.99
CA PRO A 43 -9.09 -18.61 -5.51
C PRO A 43 -9.13 -17.46 -4.50
N THR A 44 -8.35 -17.59 -3.43
CA THR A 44 -8.24 -16.55 -2.41
C THR A 44 -7.06 -15.64 -2.72
N VAL A 45 -6.89 -14.54 -1.99
CA VAL A 45 -5.73 -13.65 -2.15
C VAL A 45 -4.40 -14.39 -2.03
N PHE A 46 -4.36 -15.46 -1.22
CA PHE A 46 -3.18 -16.32 -1.03
C PHE A 46 -2.84 -17.21 -2.23
N SER A 47 -3.69 -17.22 -3.27
CA SER A 47 -3.39 -17.89 -4.53
C SER A 47 -2.57 -17.02 -5.50
N TYR A 48 -2.46 -15.72 -5.22
CA TYR A 48 -1.86 -14.69 -6.08
C TYR A 48 -0.50 -14.24 -5.53
N VAL A 49 0.48 -14.06 -6.42
CA VAL A 49 1.80 -13.53 -6.04
C VAL A 49 1.67 -12.09 -5.53
N SER A 50 0.87 -11.27 -6.21
CA SER A 50 0.50 -9.94 -5.76
C SER A 50 -0.29 -9.92 -4.46
N GLY A 51 -1.04 -10.98 -4.15
CA GLY A 51 -1.71 -11.10 -2.85
C GLY A 51 -0.73 -11.39 -1.71
N ILE A 52 0.16 -12.36 -1.88
CA ILE A 52 1.12 -12.72 -0.82
C ILE A 52 2.24 -11.68 -0.71
N VAL A 53 2.93 -11.41 -1.81
CA VAL A 53 4.11 -10.56 -1.83
C VAL A 53 3.70 -9.10 -1.90
N GLY A 54 2.70 -8.78 -2.71
CA GLY A 54 2.22 -7.41 -2.86
C GLY A 54 1.56 -6.89 -1.59
N ASP A 55 0.36 -7.39 -1.28
CA ASP A 55 -0.41 -6.94 -0.12
C ASP A 55 0.26 -7.29 1.20
N GLY A 56 0.90 -8.46 1.29
CA GLY A 56 1.52 -8.96 2.52
C GLY A 56 2.88 -8.37 2.86
N LEU A 57 3.62 -7.81 1.89
CA LEU A 57 4.98 -7.31 2.12
C LEU A 57 5.24 -5.95 1.48
N LEU A 58 4.99 -5.81 0.17
CA LEU A 58 5.38 -4.62 -0.58
C LEU A 58 4.54 -3.40 -0.19
N VAL A 59 3.21 -3.52 -0.12
CA VAL A 59 2.32 -2.42 0.31
C VAL A 59 2.68 -1.94 1.73
N PRO A 60 2.83 -2.83 2.74
CA PRO A 60 3.35 -2.45 4.06
C PRO A 60 4.70 -1.73 4.02
N ALA A 61 5.62 -2.15 3.16
CA ALA A 61 6.92 -1.49 3.00
C ALA A 61 6.78 -0.08 2.39
N VAL A 62 5.89 0.10 1.41
CA VAL A 62 5.57 1.42 0.85
C VAL A 62 5.01 2.34 1.93
N ASN A 63 4.08 1.85 2.75
CA ASN A 63 3.48 2.62 3.84
C ASN A 63 4.49 3.02 4.90
N LEU A 64 5.40 2.11 5.23
CA LEU A 64 6.49 2.42 6.14
C LEU A 64 7.39 3.53 5.56
N GLY A 65 7.72 3.44 4.27
CA GLY A 65 8.48 4.48 3.57
C GLY A 65 7.77 5.83 3.60
N ALA A 66 6.48 5.84 3.26
CA ALA A 66 5.62 7.03 3.31
C ALA A 66 5.54 7.61 4.74
N TYR A 67 5.43 6.76 5.75
CA TYR A 67 5.40 7.18 7.16
C TYR A 67 6.69 7.86 7.58
N ILE A 68 7.82 7.29 7.20
CA ILE A 68 9.13 7.88 7.49
C ILE A 68 9.27 9.25 6.83
N VAL A 69 8.92 9.35 5.54
CA VAL A 69 8.95 10.62 4.80
C VAL A 69 8.06 11.65 5.46
N MET A 70 6.81 11.29 5.79
CA MET A 70 5.86 12.17 6.45
C MET A 70 6.37 12.64 7.82
N ARG A 71 6.98 11.75 8.61
CA ARG A 71 7.54 12.06 9.93
C ARG A 71 8.74 13.01 9.83
N GLN A 72 9.66 12.79 8.88
CA GLN A 72 10.85 13.64 8.73
C GLN A 72 10.53 15.03 8.17
N LEU A 73 9.45 15.15 7.39
CA LEU A 73 9.11 16.39 6.69
C LEU A 73 7.89 17.14 7.30
N TRP A 74 7.36 16.66 8.43
CA TRP A 74 6.32 17.33 9.21
C TRP A 74 6.77 18.74 9.67
N PRO A 75 5.89 19.76 9.76
CA PRO A 75 4.43 19.78 9.54
C PRO A 75 3.99 20.24 8.14
N ASN A 76 4.80 20.08 7.09
CA ASN A 76 4.58 20.72 5.79
C ASN A 76 3.45 20.13 4.91
N VAL A 77 2.36 19.65 5.52
CA VAL A 77 1.19 19.09 4.84
C VAL A 77 0.20 20.22 4.51
N ARG A 78 -0.14 20.37 3.22
CA ARG A 78 -1.17 21.32 2.77
C ARG A 78 -2.56 20.70 2.85
N TRP A 79 -3.12 20.62 4.06
CA TRP A 79 -4.41 19.96 4.32
C TRP A 79 -5.58 20.53 3.51
N GLN A 80 -5.51 21.78 3.04
CA GLN A 80 -6.52 22.36 2.15
C GLN A 80 -6.66 21.58 0.83
N ARG A 81 -5.64 20.82 0.43
CA ARG A 81 -5.64 19.97 -0.78
C ARG A 81 -6.12 18.54 -0.51
N LEU A 82 -6.48 18.19 0.72
CA LEU A 82 -6.97 16.85 1.06
C LEU A 82 -8.14 16.39 0.16
N PRO A 83 -9.15 17.22 -0.16
CA PRO A 83 -10.22 16.82 -1.08
C PRO A 83 -9.73 16.41 -2.47
N LEU A 84 -8.65 17.04 -2.97
CA LEU A 84 -8.01 16.66 -4.23
C LEU A 84 -7.37 15.28 -4.11
N TYR A 85 -6.61 15.02 -3.04
CA TYR A 85 -5.94 13.74 -2.83
C TYR A 85 -6.92 12.58 -2.65
N VAL A 86 -8.01 12.80 -1.92
CA VAL A 86 -9.10 11.83 -1.75
C VAL A 86 -9.76 11.50 -3.09
N THR A 87 -10.01 12.52 -3.92
CA THR A 87 -10.61 12.35 -5.26
C THR A 87 -9.66 11.61 -6.20
N LEU A 88 -8.38 11.97 -6.23
CA LEU A 88 -7.37 11.27 -7.02
C LEU A 88 -7.23 9.81 -6.58
N ALA A 89 -7.22 9.56 -5.28
CA ALA A 89 -7.18 8.20 -4.75
C ALA A 89 -8.41 7.39 -5.15
N LEU A 90 -9.60 7.99 -5.13
CA LEU A 90 -10.81 7.33 -5.57
C LEU A 90 -10.71 6.93 -7.04
N ALA A 91 -10.28 7.87 -7.90
CA ALA A 91 -10.10 7.62 -9.32
C ALA A 91 -9.08 6.49 -9.58
N THR A 92 -7.93 6.52 -8.92
CA THR A 92 -6.89 5.48 -9.05
C THR A 92 -7.37 4.12 -8.56
N THR A 93 -8.06 4.07 -7.41
CA THR A 93 -8.60 2.82 -6.86
C THR A 93 -9.67 2.23 -7.77
N LEU A 94 -10.60 3.07 -8.25
CA LEU A 94 -11.64 2.66 -9.18
C LEU A 94 -11.04 2.16 -10.49
N ALA A 95 -10.04 2.85 -11.04
CA ALA A 95 -9.35 2.41 -12.25
C ALA A 95 -8.68 1.05 -12.06
N ALA A 96 -8.03 0.80 -10.91
CA ALA A 96 -7.42 -0.49 -10.61
C ALA A 96 -8.45 -1.62 -10.51
N PHE A 97 -9.60 -1.38 -9.86
CA PHE A 97 -10.68 -2.37 -9.73
C PHE A 97 -11.34 -2.65 -11.08
N LEU A 98 -11.59 -1.62 -11.90
CA LEU A 98 -12.12 -1.79 -13.24
C LEU A 98 -11.12 -2.51 -14.15
N ALA A 99 -9.82 -2.24 -14.01
CA ALA A 99 -8.78 -2.97 -14.73
C ALA A 99 -8.76 -4.46 -14.33
N GLN A 100 -8.84 -4.78 -13.04
CA GLN A 100 -8.96 -6.17 -12.57
C GLN A 100 -10.17 -6.87 -13.22
N ALA A 101 -11.33 -6.21 -13.22
CA ALA A 101 -12.54 -6.73 -13.84
C ALA A 101 -12.41 -6.92 -15.35
N GLY A 102 -11.86 -5.93 -16.06
CA GLY A 102 -11.64 -5.97 -17.51
C GLY A 102 -10.61 -7.01 -17.94
N LEU A 103 -9.63 -7.32 -17.09
CA LEU A 103 -8.62 -8.36 -17.32
C LEU A 103 -9.08 -9.77 -16.92
N GLY A 104 -10.31 -9.91 -16.40
CA GLY A 104 -10.87 -11.22 -16.02
C GLY A 104 -10.20 -11.87 -14.82
N VAL A 105 -9.47 -11.11 -13.99
CA VAL A 105 -8.77 -11.66 -12.82
C VAL A 105 -9.76 -11.85 -11.67
N ILE A 106 -10.47 -12.97 -11.70
CA ILE A 106 -11.47 -13.36 -10.68
C ILE A 106 -10.82 -13.95 -9.44
N ASN A 107 -11.41 -13.73 -8.27
CA ASN A 107 -11.02 -14.35 -6.99
C ASN A 107 -12.17 -14.21 -5.98
N TRP A 108 -11.96 -14.59 -4.72
CA TRP A 108 -12.94 -14.45 -3.65
C TRP A 108 -13.47 -13.01 -3.38
N SER A 109 -12.72 -11.99 -3.80
CA SER A 109 -13.08 -10.57 -3.67
C SER A 109 -13.91 -10.10 -4.87
N MET A 110 -13.69 -10.70 -6.04
CA MET A 110 -14.47 -10.50 -7.27
C MET A 110 -14.76 -11.86 -7.95
N PRO A 111 -15.81 -12.58 -7.53
CA PRO A 111 -16.09 -13.94 -8.00
C PRO A 111 -16.48 -14.03 -9.48
N SER A 112 -16.99 -12.96 -10.04
CA SER A 112 -17.25 -12.80 -11.47
C SER A 112 -16.94 -11.37 -11.91
N PRO A 113 -16.59 -11.12 -13.20
CA PRO A 113 -16.23 -9.80 -13.67
C PRO A 113 -17.29 -8.75 -13.29
N TYR A 114 -16.83 -7.61 -12.77
CA TYR A 114 -17.67 -6.49 -12.30
C TYR A 114 -18.62 -6.80 -11.13
N HIS A 115 -18.47 -7.94 -10.46
CA HIS A 115 -19.26 -8.32 -9.30
C HIS A 115 -18.35 -8.56 -8.08
N TRP A 116 -18.25 -7.55 -7.21
CA TRP A 116 -17.44 -7.64 -5.99
C TRP A 116 -18.23 -8.20 -4.81
N SER A 117 -17.61 -9.14 -4.10
CA SER A 117 -18.13 -9.69 -2.85
C SER A 117 -18.06 -8.66 -1.71
N ALA A 118 -18.55 -9.01 -0.52
CA ALA A 118 -18.38 -8.17 0.66
C ALA A 118 -16.89 -7.90 0.97
N VAL A 119 -16.04 -8.91 0.77
CA VAL A 119 -14.58 -8.79 0.92
C VAL A 119 -14.00 -7.81 -0.11
N GLY A 120 -14.44 -7.90 -1.36
CA GLY A 120 -14.01 -6.97 -2.42
C GLY A 120 -14.40 -5.52 -2.16
N ARG A 121 -15.64 -5.29 -1.69
CA ARG A 121 -16.09 -3.93 -1.31
C ARG A 121 -15.32 -3.37 -0.11
N PHE A 122 -15.03 -4.20 0.89
CA PHE A 122 -14.20 -3.79 2.01
C PHE A 122 -12.77 -3.48 1.56
N HIS A 123 -12.17 -4.35 0.75
CA HIS A 123 -10.85 -4.16 0.17
C HIS A 123 -10.76 -2.86 -0.63
N PHE A 124 -11.81 -2.49 -1.38
CA PHE A 124 -11.88 -1.21 -2.09
C PHE A 124 -11.71 -0.02 -1.15
N ILE A 125 -12.42 -0.01 -0.02
CA ILE A 125 -12.35 1.07 0.96
C ILE A 125 -10.96 1.15 1.59
N VAL A 126 -10.35 -0.01 1.89
CA VAL A 126 -8.97 -0.09 2.37
C VAL A 126 -8.02 0.52 1.35
N MET A 127 -8.05 0.06 0.09
CA MET A 127 -7.15 0.56 -0.97
C MET A 127 -7.36 2.04 -1.26
N TRP A 128 -8.59 2.53 -1.21
CA TRP A 128 -8.87 3.96 -1.37
C TRP A 128 -8.25 4.81 -0.25
N SER A 129 -8.34 4.34 0.99
CA SER A 129 -7.72 4.99 2.15
C SER A 129 -6.19 5.00 2.04
N GLU A 130 -5.62 3.86 1.65
CA GLU A 130 -4.19 3.67 1.42
C GLU A 130 -3.65 4.59 0.32
N ILE A 131 -4.30 4.61 -0.84
CA ILE A 131 -3.87 5.46 -1.95
C ILE A 131 -4.03 6.94 -1.59
N THR A 132 -5.04 7.32 -0.80
CA THR A 132 -5.17 8.69 -0.27
C THR A 132 -3.95 9.07 0.56
N TYR A 133 -3.54 8.19 1.47
CA TYR A 133 -2.35 8.39 2.29
C TYR A 133 -1.09 8.55 1.45
N LEU A 134 -0.91 7.71 0.42
CA LEU A 134 0.22 7.81 -0.51
C LEU A 134 0.22 9.11 -1.32
N TYR A 135 -0.94 9.62 -1.75
CA TYR A 135 -1.03 10.92 -2.41
C TYR A 135 -0.63 12.08 -1.48
N VAL A 136 -1.02 12.00 -0.19
CA VAL A 136 -0.56 12.97 0.82
C VAL A 136 0.96 12.91 0.98
N ALA A 137 1.53 11.71 1.15
CA ALA A 137 2.98 11.52 1.28
C ALA A 137 3.75 11.97 0.05
N MET A 138 3.24 11.70 -1.15
CA MET A 138 3.79 12.18 -2.41
C MET A 138 3.76 13.71 -2.47
N SER A 139 2.64 14.33 -2.08
CA SER A 139 2.57 15.79 -2.05
C SER A 139 3.55 16.41 -1.07
N VAL A 140 3.76 15.80 0.11
CA VAL A 140 4.78 16.27 1.07
C VAL A 140 6.18 16.16 0.47
N SER A 141 6.46 15.04 -0.20
CA SER A 141 7.73 14.81 -0.90
C SER A 141 8.02 15.88 -1.95
N ILE A 142 7.04 16.17 -2.82
CA ILE A 142 7.17 17.15 -3.90
C ILE A 142 7.33 18.57 -3.32
N ASN A 143 6.46 18.96 -2.39
CA ASN A 143 6.47 20.32 -1.83
C ASN A 143 7.75 20.62 -1.03
N ASN A 144 8.43 19.58 -0.53
CA ASN A 144 9.62 19.69 0.31
C ASN A 144 10.84 19.02 -0.34
N TRP A 145 10.91 19.01 -1.68
CA TRP A 145 11.92 18.26 -2.45
C TRP A 145 13.37 18.56 -2.03
N GLY A 146 13.68 19.81 -1.69
CA GLY A 146 15.00 20.18 -1.17
C GLY A 146 15.32 19.49 0.15
N LEU A 147 14.39 19.53 1.10
CA LEU A 147 14.52 18.91 2.43
C LEU A 147 14.57 17.38 2.33
N LEU A 148 13.71 16.79 1.49
CA LEU A 148 13.68 15.35 1.23
C LEU A 148 15.04 14.83 0.77
N ARG A 149 15.72 15.53 -0.14
CA ARG A 149 17.05 15.14 -0.65
C ARG A 149 18.16 15.35 0.38
N SER A 150 18.01 16.31 1.28
CA SER A 150 18.99 16.57 2.34
C SER A 150 18.91 15.58 3.50
N ASP A 151 17.73 14.99 3.76
CA ASP A 151 17.58 13.97 4.81
C ASP A 151 17.82 12.56 4.26
N SER A 152 18.92 11.94 4.68
CA SER A 152 19.32 10.61 4.20
C SER A 152 18.32 9.49 4.48
N LEU A 153 17.57 9.56 5.60
CA LEU A 153 16.60 8.55 5.97
C LEU A 153 15.32 8.72 5.15
N ALA A 154 14.84 9.96 5.00
CA ALA A 154 13.69 10.27 4.16
C ALA A 154 13.96 9.93 2.68
N TRP A 155 15.14 10.28 2.16
CA TRP A 155 15.52 9.99 0.77
C TRP A 155 15.56 8.50 0.46
N ARG A 156 16.18 7.69 1.33
CA ARG A 156 16.22 6.23 1.18
C ARG A 156 14.82 5.62 1.27
N SER A 157 14.00 6.10 2.22
CA SER A 157 12.64 5.61 2.43
C SER A 157 11.72 5.93 1.24
N PHE A 158 11.87 7.11 0.65
CA PHE A 158 11.17 7.52 -0.57
C PHE A 158 11.50 6.57 -1.74
N TRP A 159 12.78 6.30 -2.01
CA TRP A 159 13.18 5.40 -3.08
C TRP A 159 12.83 3.94 -2.82
N ALA A 160 12.93 3.48 -1.57
CA ALA A 160 12.49 2.15 -1.18
C ALA A 160 10.98 1.97 -1.44
N GLY A 161 10.17 3.00 -1.14
CA GLY A 161 8.74 3.00 -1.46
C GLY A 161 8.47 2.91 -2.96
N TRP A 162 9.17 3.71 -3.78
CA TRP A 162 9.03 3.62 -5.25
C TRP A 162 9.45 2.27 -5.81
N LEU A 163 10.55 1.70 -5.30
CA LEU A 163 10.99 0.37 -5.69
C LEU A 163 9.94 -0.69 -5.32
N ALA A 164 9.38 -0.62 -4.10
CA ALA A 164 8.33 -1.54 -3.66
C ALA A 164 7.05 -1.41 -4.50
N LEU A 165 6.64 -0.20 -4.90
CA LEU A 165 5.53 0.01 -5.84
C LEU A 165 5.81 -0.60 -7.22
N GLY A 166 7.04 -0.44 -7.74
CA GLY A 166 7.44 -1.05 -9.01
C GLY A 166 7.42 -2.58 -8.95
N LEU A 167 7.92 -3.17 -7.85
CA LEU A 167 7.86 -4.61 -7.61
C LEU A 167 6.41 -5.09 -7.44
N PHE A 168 5.54 -4.29 -6.83
CA PHE A 168 4.13 -4.60 -6.67
C PHE A 168 3.44 -4.67 -8.03
N ALA A 169 3.67 -3.67 -8.89
CA ALA A 169 3.17 -3.68 -10.26
C ALA A 169 3.66 -4.92 -11.04
N ALA A 170 4.93 -5.30 -10.90
CA ALA A 170 5.47 -6.51 -11.53
C ALA A 170 4.79 -7.80 -11.01
N SER A 171 4.49 -7.86 -9.71
CA SER A 171 3.76 -8.99 -9.11
C SER A 171 2.33 -9.10 -9.66
N LEU A 172 1.64 -7.97 -9.88
CA LEU A 172 0.32 -7.93 -10.50
C LEU A 172 0.37 -8.41 -11.95
N VAL A 173 1.35 -7.96 -12.74
CA VAL A 173 1.53 -8.42 -14.11
C VAL A 173 1.75 -9.94 -14.16
N THR A 174 2.52 -10.48 -13.21
CA THR A 174 2.74 -11.93 -13.10
C THR A 174 1.43 -12.69 -12.91
N ASP A 175 0.55 -12.19 -12.04
CA ASP A 175 -0.75 -12.81 -11.81
C ASP A 175 -1.72 -12.65 -12.99
N VAL A 176 -1.75 -11.48 -13.64
CA VAL A 176 -2.54 -11.27 -14.87
C VAL A 176 -2.11 -12.29 -15.92
N VAL A 177 -0.81 -12.44 -16.18
CA VAL A 177 -0.31 -13.43 -17.14
C VAL A 177 -0.70 -14.85 -16.75
N ARG A 178 -0.67 -15.18 -15.45
CA ARG A 178 -0.97 -16.53 -14.94
C ARG A 178 -2.47 -16.86 -14.99
N PHE A 179 -3.34 -15.90 -14.69
CA PHE A 179 -4.77 -16.13 -14.49
C PHE A 179 -5.67 -15.63 -15.63
N SER A 180 -5.17 -14.74 -16.50
CA SER A 180 -5.89 -14.31 -17.71
C SER A 180 -5.58 -15.17 -18.94
N ALA A 181 -4.72 -16.19 -18.82
CA ALA A 181 -4.39 -17.16 -19.88
C ALA A 181 -5.25 -18.43 -19.87
N LEU A 182 -6.33 -18.43 -19.07
CA LEU A 182 -7.39 -19.45 -19.03
C LEU A 182 -8.71 -18.82 -19.53
#